data_AF-A0A963JDJ0-F1
#
_entry.id   AF-A0A963JDJ0-F1
#
_cell.length_a   1.000
_cell.length_b   1.000
_cell.length_c   1.000
_cell.angle_alpha   90.00
_cell.angle_beta   90.00
_cell.angle_gamma   90.00
#
_symmetry.space_group_name_H-M   'P 1'
#
loop_
_entity.id
_entity.type
_entity.pdbx_description
1 polymer ?
#
loop_
_entity_poly.entity_id
_entity_poly.type
_entity_poly.pdbx_seq_one_letter_code
_entity_poly.pdbx_strand_id
1 'polypeptide(L)'
;MSDAPTSRRRRWPLVLVTLAVLAAGTLVLLGQAIDSVGVLPLSLRVDGEEVLHDLDLSALEPAQRLALASGLLLVALTLAVAVPLAVLITVGAALLLALLPLAAVAAAIALVLSPLALIAWLLWRALRPSPTMRP
;
A
#
# COMPACT_ATOMS: atom_id res chain seq x y z
N MET A 1 -27.56 24.88 26.20
CA MET A 1 -26.42 24.06 25.74
C MET A 1 -26.81 23.46 24.42
N SER A 2 -26.15 23.89 23.35
CA SER A 2 -26.51 23.60 21.96
C SER A 2 -25.62 22.49 21.43
N ASP A 3 -26.21 21.35 21.09
CA ASP A 3 -25.53 20.23 20.45
C ASP A 3 -25.21 20.59 18.99
N ALA A 4 -23.94 20.80 18.68
CA ALA A 4 -23.47 21.04 17.33
C ALA A 4 -23.44 19.71 16.54
N PRO A 5 -24.19 19.57 15.42
CA PRO A 5 -24.15 18.36 14.62
C PRO A 5 -22.80 18.22 13.89
N THR A 6 -22.21 17.04 14.07
CA THR A 6 -20.96 16.56 13.48
C THR A 6 -20.80 16.86 11.98
N SER A 7 -19.96 17.83 11.64
CA SER A 7 -19.67 18.29 10.26
C SER A 7 -18.92 17.30 9.36
N ARG A 8 -18.64 16.08 9.83
CA ARG A 8 -17.87 15.06 9.10
C ARG A 8 -18.62 14.39 7.95
N ARG A 9 -19.96 14.31 7.99
CA ARG A 9 -20.76 13.64 6.94
C ARG A 9 -20.99 14.49 5.68
N ARG A 10 -20.82 15.81 5.74
CA ARG A 10 -21.15 16.73 4.62
C ARG A 10 -20.03 16.93 3.59
N ARG A 11 -18.81 16.46 3.87
CA ARG A 11 -17.65 16.62 2.97
C ARG A 11 -17.48 15.49 1.95
N TRP A 12 -18.05 14.32 2.21
CA TRP A 12 -18.00 13.17 1.30
C TRP A 12 -18.49 13.45 -0.13
N PRO A 13 -19.65 14.11 -0.36
CA PRO A 13 -20.08 14.41 -1.72
C PRO A 13 -19.13 15.37 -2.43
N LEU A 14 -18.55 16.32 -1.70
CA LEU A 14 -17.60 17.29 -2.27
C LEU A 14 -16.28 16.62 -2.66
N VAL A 15 -15.79 15.66 -1.86
CA VAL A 15 -14.62 14.83 -2.16
C VAL A 15 -14.87 13.94 -3.37
N LEU A 16 -16.05 13.32 -3.47
CA LEU A 16 -16.41 12.49 -4.63
C LEU A 16 -16.50 13.32 -5.92
N VAL A 17 -17.08 14.52 -5.85
CA VAL A 17 -17.15 15.43 -7.01
C VAL A 17 -15.75 15.90 -7.41
N THR A 18 -14.89 16.26 -6.46
CA THR A 18 -13.50 16.66 -6.79
C THR A 18 -12.73 15.50 -7.40
N LEU A 19 -12.87 14.28 -6.88
CA LEU A 19 -12.28 13.08 -7.47
C LEU A 19 -12.81 12.82 -8.88
N ALA A 20 -14.11 12.95 -9.12
CA ALA A 20 -14.71 12.76 -10.43
C ALA A 20 -14.22 13.81 -11.45
N VAL A 21 -14.12 15.08 -11.04
CA VAL A 21 -13.56 16.15 -11.88
C VAL A 21 -12.08 15.90 -12.16
N LEU A 22 -11.30 15.47 -11.16
CA LEU A 22 -9.89 15.16 -11.35
C LEU A 22 -9.71 14.00 -12.34
N ALA A 23 -10.52 12.94 -12.19
CA ALA A 23 -10.53 11.77 -13.08
C ALA A 23 -10.92 12.14 -14.51
N ALA A 24 -11.98 12.95 -14.68
CA ALA A 24 -12.39 13.45 -15.99
C ALA A 24 -11.30 14.33 -16.62
N GLY A 25 -10.67 15.21 -15.84
CA GLY A 25 -9.56 16.05 -16.30
C GLY A 25 -8.33 15.24 -16.71
N THR A 26 -7.97 14.20 -15.95
CA THR A 26 -6.88 13.29 -16.31
C THR A 26 -7.19 12.48 -17.57
N LEU A 27 -8.44 12.03 -17.76
CA LEU A 27 -8.86 11.36 -19.00
C LEU A 27 -8.73 12.29 -20.22
N VAL A 28 -9.12 13.55 -20.10
CA VAL A 28 -8.98 14.54 -21.18
C VAL A 28 -7.50 14.80 -21.50
N LEU A 29 -6.66 14.98 -20.47
CA LEU A 29 -5.22 15.18 -20.65
C LEU A 29 -4.54 13.94 -21.25
N LEU A 30 -4.98 12.74 -20.86
CA LEU A 30 -4.47 11.49 -21.42
C LEU A 30 -4.89 11.33 -22.88
N GLY A 31 -6.13 11.68 -23.24
CA GLY A 31 -6.59 11.72 -24.63
C GLY A 31 -5.76 12.68 -25.49
N GLN A 32 -5.49 13.88 -24.98
CA GLN A 32 -4.61 14.86 -25.64
C GLN A 32 -3.17 14.36 -25.78
N ALA A 33 -2.64 13.67 -24.77
CA ALA A 33 -1.31 13.07 -24.81
C ALA A 33 -1.23 11.90 -25.80
N ILE A 34 -2.31 11.13 -25.97
CA ILE A 34 -2.39 10.08 -27.00
C ILE A 34 -2.41 10.71 -28.39
N ASP A 35 -3.21 11.76 -28.59
CA ASP A 35 -3.27 12.49 -29.87
C ASP A 35 -1.92 13.16 -30.22
N SER A 36 -1.11 13.56 -29.23
CA SER A 36 0.20 14.17 -29.47
C SER A 36 1.30 13.16 -29.82
N VAL A 37 1.14 11.89 -29.45
CA VAL A 37 2.10 10.83 -29.79
C VAL A 37 1.90 10.37 -31.24
N GLY A 38 0.69 10.46 -31.79
CA GLY A 38 0.37 10.24 -33.21
C GLY A 38 0.49 8.79 -33.67
N VAL A 39 1.66 8.17 -33.49
CA VAL A 39 1.98 6.79 -33.83
C VAL A 39 2.66 6.16 -32.62
N LEU A 40 2.08 5.10 -32.06
CA LEU A 40 2.78 4.31 -31.05
C LEU A 40 3.69 3.31 -31.78
N PRO A 41 5.03 3.35 -31.57
CA PRO A 41 5.95 2.39 -32.17
C PRO A 41 5.84 1.04 -31.44
N LEU A 42 4.73 0.36 -31.68
CA LEU A 42 4.41 -0.97 -31.18
C LEU A 42 4.37 -1.92 -32.37
N SER A 43 5.46 -2.68 -32.56
CA SER A 43 5.51 -3.78 -33.53
C SER A 43 5.10 -5.08 -32.83
N LEU A 44 4.02 -5.72 -33.27
CA LEU A 44 3.56 -6.99 -32.74
C LEU A 44 3.90 -8.08 -33.75
N ARG A 45 4.84 -8.95 -33.39
CA ARG A 45 5.26 -10.12 -34.18
C ARG A 45 4.60 -11.37 -33.61
N VAL A 46 3.96 -12.15 -34.47
CA VAL A 46 3.43 -13.49 -34.14
C VAL A 46 4.09 -14.46 -35.10
N ASP A 47 4.76 -15.49 -34.57
CA ASP A 47 5.53 -16.47 -35.35
C ASP A 47 6.61 -15.87 -36.28
N GLY A 48 7.20 -14.74 -35.88
CA GLY A 48 8.27 -14.07 -36.63
C GLY A 48 7.79 -13.16 -37.76
N GLU A 49 6.51 -13.24 -38.13
CA GLU A 49 5.84 -12.33 -39.06
C GLU A 49 5.33 -11.10 -38.29
N GLU A 50 5.54 -9.91 -38.84
CA GLU A 50 4.94 -8.68 -38.29
C GLU A 50 3.47 -8.61 -38.67
N VAL A 51 2.60 -8.85 -37.68
CA VAL A 51 1.15 -8.81 -37.85
C VAL A 51 0.61 -7.39 -37.64
N LEU A 52 1.32 -6.58 -36.84
CA LEU A 52 0.97 -5.19 -36.56
C LEU A 52 2.23 -4.33 -36.64
N HIS A 53 2.25 -3.39 -37.58
CA HIS A 53 3.33 -2.43 -37.76
C HIS A 53 2.77 -1.04 -37.46
N ASP A 54 3.35 -0.36 -36.47
CA ASP A 54 3.01 1.00 -36.06
C ASP A 54 1.50 1.25 -35.88
N LEU A 55 1.05 1.15 -34.63
CA LEU A 55 -0.35 1.32 -34.29
C LEU A 55 -0.73 2.79 -34.51
N ASP A 56 -1.36 3.06 -35.66
CA ASP A 56 -1.86 4.37 -36.03
C ASP A 56 -3.11 4.70 -35.18
N LEU A 57 -2.87 5.42 -34.09
CA LEU A 57 -3.90 5.85 -33.16
C LEU A 57 -4.85 6.87 -33.82
N SER A 58 -4.38 7.56 -34.86
CA SER A 58 -5.16 8.55 -35.59
C SER A 58 -6.22 7.91 -36.51
N ALA A 59 -6.03 6.66 -36.91
CA ALA A 59 -7.00 5.89 -37.70
C ALA A 59 -8.13 5.28 -36.85
N LEU A 60 -8.01 5.27 -35.52
CA LEU A 60 -9.00 4.69 -34.62
C LEU A 60 -10.24 5.59 -34.49
N GLU A 61 -11.42 4.96 -34.51
CA GLU A 61 -12.69 5.64 -34.22
C GLU A 61 -12.68 6.26 -32.80
N PRO A 62 -13.42 7.37 -32.57
CA PRO A 62 -13.42 8.06 -31.27
C PRO A 62 -13.78 7.14 -30.09
N ALA A 63 -14.72 6.21 -30.29
CA ALA A 63 -15.12 5.25 -29.27
C ALA A 63 -13.99 4.27 -28.92
N GLN A 64 -13.22 3.82 -29.91
CA GLN A 64 -12.09 2.91 -29.71
C GLN A 64 -10.93 3.61 -29.00
N ARG A 65 -10.65 4.87 -29.34
CA ARG A 65 -9.64 5.68 -28.61
C ARG A 65 -9.99 5.85 -27.15
N LEU A 66 -11.27 6.09 -26.84
CA LEU A 66 -11.75 6.26 -25.47
C LEU A 66 -11.67 4.95 -24.68
N ALA A 67 -11.93 3.82 -25.32
CA ALA A 67 -11.72 2.49 -24.74
C ALA A 67 -10.22 2.22 -24.47
N LEU A 68 -9.34 2.56 -25.40
CA LEU A 68 -7.88 2.44 -25.23
C LEU A 68 -7.36 3.33 -24.10
N ALA A 69 -7.78 4.60 -24.07
CA ALA A 69 -7.40 5.56 -23.05
C ALA A 69 -7.88 5.13 -21.65
N SER A 70 -9.12 4.62 -21.53
CA SER A 70 -9.64 4.11 -20.26
C SER A 70 -8.93 2.83 -19.82
N GLY A 71 -8.62 1.91 -20.74
CA GLY A 71 -7.81 0.72 -20.47
C GLY A 71 -6.41 1.07 -19.97
N LEU A 72 -5.72 1.99 -20.66
CA LEU A 72 -4.41 2.50 -20.26
C LEU A 72 -4.46 3.19 -18.89
N LEU A 73 -5.49 4.02 -18.65
CA LEU A 73 -5.69 4.64 -17.35
C LEU A 73 -5.85 3.58 -16.26
N LEU A 74 -6.62 2.52 -16.51
CA LEU A 74 -6.87 1.46 -15.54
C LEU A 74 -5.61 0.63 -15.26
N VAL A 75 -4.81 0.34 -16.28
CA VAL A 75 -3.49 -0.30 -16.13
C VAL A 75 -2.55 0.60 -15.35
N ALA A 76 -2.49 1.89 -15.67
CA ALA A 76 -1.67 2.86 -14.96
C ALA A 76 -2.10 3.00 -13.49
N LEU A 77 -3.41 3.05 -13.21
CA LEU A 77 -3.95 3.09 -11.85
C LEU A 77 -3.60 1.82 -11.09
N THR A 78 -3.73 0.67 -11.75
CA THR A 78 -3.42 -0.64 -11.17
C THR A 78 -1.94 -0.71 -10.83
N LEU A 79 -1.05 -0.30 -11.72
CA LEU A 79 0.39 -0.21 -11.46
C LEU A 79 0.69 0.77 -10.32
N ALA A 80 0.05 1.94 -10.32
CA ALA A 80 0.24 2.96 -9.29
C ALA A 80 -0.15 2.46 -7.88
N VAL A 81 -1.04 1.47 -7.76
CA VAL A 81 -1.43 0.88 -6.47
C VAL A 81 -0.67 -0.42 -6.18
N ALA A 82 -0.57 -1.31 -7.16
CA ALA A 82 0.03 -2.62 -7.02
C ALA A 82 1.54 -2.54 -6.78
N VAL A 83 2.25 -1.62 -7.45
CA VAL A 83 3.70 -1.49 -7.31
C VAL A 83 4.08 -1.00 -5.90
N PRO A 84 3.51 0.09 -5.35
CA PRO A 84 3.81 0.49 -3.98
C PRO A 84 3.43 -0.57 -2.96
N LEU A 85 2.31 -1.28 -3.17
CA LEU A 85 1.88 -2.35 -2.27
C LEU A 85 2.86 -3.52 -2.29
N ALA A 86 3.33 -3.93 -3.47
CA ALA A 86 4.33 -4.98 -3.61
C ALA A 86 5.66 -4.59 -2.95
N VAL A 87 6.10 -3.34 -3.12
CA VAL A 87 7.29 -2.81 -2.44
C VAL A 87 7.10 -2.82 -0.92
N LEU A 88 5.94 -2.37 -0.42
CA LEU A 88 5.66 -2.36 1.02
C LEU A 88 5.67 -3.78 1.61
N ILE A 89 5.05 -4.74 0.92
CA ILE A 89 5.02 -6.14 1.35
C ILE A 89 6.43 -6.74 1.37
N THR A 90 7.21 -6.52 0.32
CA THR A 90 8.58 -7.07 0.22
C THR A 90 9.52 -6.46 1.26
N VAL A 91 9.49 -5.14 1.45
CA VAL A 91 10.25 -4.45 2.50
C VAL A 91 9.80 -4.90 3.89
N GLY A 92 8.50 -4.98 4.12
CA GLY A 92 7.93 -5.45 5.39
C GLY A 92 8.38 -6.87 5.71
N ALA A 93 8.31 -7.79 4.74
CA ALA A 93 8.75 -9.17 4.90
C ALA A 93 10.27 -9.25 5.18
N ALA A 94 11.08 -8.47 4.45
CA ALA A 94 12.53 -8.41 4.68
C ALA A 94 12.88 -7.91 6.09
N LEU A 95 12.20 -6.86 6.56
CA LEU A 95 12.37 -6.35 7.92
C LEU A 95 11.97 -7.38 8.98
N LEU A 96 10.86 -8.08 8.75
CA LEU A 96 10.37 -9.11 9.68
C LEU A 96 11.39 -10.26 9.80
N LEU A 97 11.93 -10.72 8.67
CA LEU A 97 13.00 -11.73 8.64
C LEU A 97 14.28 -11.24 9.31
N ALA A 98 14.63 -9.96 9.13
CA ALA A 98 15.81 -9.36 9.76
C ALA A 98 15.66 -9.17 11.28
N LEU A 99 14.45 -8.88 11.77
CA LEU A 99 14.15 -8.69 13.20
C LEU A 99 13.94 -10.02 13.94
N LEU A 100 13.55 -11.09 13.24
CA LEU A 100 13.34 -12.41 13.80
C LEU A 100 14.54 -12.94 14.62
N PRO A 101 15.80 -12.91 14.15
CA PRO A 101 16.94 -13.36 14.94
C PRO A 101 17.17 -12.47 16.17
N LEU A 102 16.91 -11.16 16.07
CA LEU A 102 17.04 -10.24 17.20
C LEU A 102 16.01 -10.56 18.29
N ALA A 103 14.77 -10.84 17.90
CA ALA A 103 13.71 -11.29 18.79
C ALA A 103 14.06 -12.64 19.44
N ALA A 104 14.66 -13.57 18.69
CA ALA A 104 15.12 -14.84 19.22
C ALA A 104 16.22 -14.67 20.29
N VAL A 105 17.18 -13.78 20.05
CA VAL A 105 18.24 -13.46 21.03
C VAL A 105 17.64 -12.81 22.28
N ALA A 106 16.73 -11.84 22.12
CA ALA A 106 16.03 -11.21 23.24
C ALA A 106 15.23 -12.23 24.06
N ALA A 107 14.53 -13.15 23.39
CA ALA A 107 13.81 -14.24 24.04
C ALA A 107 14.77 -15.18 24.80
N ALA A 108 15.90 -15.54 24.21
CA ALA A 108 16.92 -16.37 24.88
C ALA A 108 17.48 -15.68 26.13
N ILE A 109 17.81 -14.39 26.05
CA ILE A 109 18.25 -13.59 27.20
C ILE A 109 17.19 -13.57 28.30
N ALA A 110 15.93 -13.31 27.94
CA ALA A 110 14.83 -13.31 28.90
C ALA A 110 14.67 -14.68 29.59
N LEU A 111 14.87 -15.77 28.85
CA LEU A 111 14.78 -17.12 29.37
C LEU A 111 15.91 -17.45 30.35
N VAL A 112 17.13 -16.95 30.10
CA VAL A 112 18.28 -17.07 31.02
C VAL A 112 18.12 -16.18 32.26
N LEU A 113 17.57 -14.97 32.11
CA LEU A 113 17.32 -14.05 33.22
C LEU A 113 16.13 -14.46 34.08
N SER A 114 15.18 -15.22 33.54
CA SER A 114 13.98 -15.71 34.25
C SER A 114 14.30 -16.46 35.55
N PRO A 115 15.17 -17.50 35.58
CA PRO A 115 15.52 -18.19 36.82
C PRO A 115 16.27 -17.27 37.80
N LEU A 116 17.13 -16.37 37.31
CA LEU A 116 17.84 -15.41 38.17
C LEU A 116 16.87 -14.42 38.83
N ALA A 117 15.90 -13.91 38.07
CA ALA A 117 14.83 -13.05 38.59
C ALA A 117 13.97 -13.79 39.62
N LEU A 118 13.66 -15.07 39.37
CA LEU A 118 12.93 -15.92 40.31
C LEU A 118 13.72 -16.11 41.62
N ILE A 119 15.03 -16.41 41.53
CA ILE A 119 15.91 -16.55 42.69
C ILE A 119 15.98 -15.24 43.47
N ALA A 120 16.19 -14.11 42.79
CA ALA A 120 16.22 -12.79 43.42
C ALA A 120 14.91 -12.47 44.13
N TRP A 121 13.77 -12.81 43.51
CA TRP A 121 12.45 -12.64 44.10
C TRP A 121 12.23 -13.54 45.33
N LEU A 122 12.65 -14.81 45.27
CA LEU A 122 12.57 -15.73 46.41
C LEU A 122 13.45 -15.28 47.57
N LEU A 123 14.68 -14.83 47.30
CA LEU A 123 15.59 -14.27 48.30
C LEU A 123 14.99 -13.02 48.94
N TRP A 124 14.45 -12.11 48.14
CA TRP A 124 13.78 -10.92 48.65
C TRP A 124 12.57 -11.25 49.51
N ARG A 125 11.77 -12.26 49.12
CA ARG A 125 10.64 -12.72 49.92
C ARG A 125 11.08 -13.37 51.23
N ALA A 126 12.19 -14.12 51.24
CA ALA A 126 12.75 -14.74 52.43
C ALA A 126 13.34 -13.72 53.42
N LEU A 127 13.89 -12.61 52.91
CA LEU A 127 14.45 -11.53 53.72
C LEU A 127 13.39 -10.58 54.31
N ARG A 128 12.13 -10.67 53.87
CA ARG A 128 11.05 -9.87 54.44
C ARG A 128 10.67 -10.43 55.82
N PRO A 129 10.75 -9.63 56.90
CA PRO A 129 10.30 -10.07 58.21
C PRO A 129 8.80 -10.40 58.16
N SER A 130 8.43 -11.60 58.60
CA SER A 130 7.03 -11.97 58.74
C SER A 130 6.33 -10.95 59.63
N PRO A 131 5.17 -10.39 59.21
CA PRO A 131 4.39 -9.53 60.07
C PRO A 131 3.99 -10.35 61.28
N THR A 132 4.65 -10.07 62.40
CA THR A 132 4.36 -10.63 63.71
C THR A 132 2.88 -10.38 63.97
N MET A 133 2.07 -11.44 63.94
CA MET A 133 0.70 -11.40 64.40
C MET A 133 0.75 -10.92 65.85
N ARG A 134 0.44 -9.65 66.06
CA ARG A 134 0.17 -9.15 67.40
C ARG A 134 -1.16 -9.78 67.84
N PRO A 135 -1.21 -10.37 69.05
CA PRO A 135 -2.41 -10.99 69.60
C PRO A 135 -3.55 -9.97 69.80
#